data_AF-A0A0F9JN15-F1
#
_entry.id   AF-A0A0F9JN15-F1
#
_cell.length_a   1.000
_cell.length_b   1.000
_cell.length_c   1.000
_cell.angle_alpha   90.00
_cell.angle_beta   90.00
_cell.angle_gamma   90.00
#
_symmetry.space_group_name_H-M   'P 1'
#
loop_
_entity.id
_entity.type
_entity.pdbx_description
1 polymer ?
#
loop_
_entity_poly.entity_id
_entity_poly.type
_entity_poly.pdbx_seq_one_letter_code
_entity_poly.pdbx_strand_id
1 'polypeptide(L)'
;MNKLLVKLAKQRNTSPHIGAVLNVYSATGIIYAPLTLIGVATTIYGLWGAEVIRSWFPWFTIIHMIGFMVLLILIAMIFFYKYVIPSQIAFSMQQNYKHRNPLVADMKKALKLLESIDKRVSELEDNKKK
;
A
#
# COMPACT_ATOMS: atom_id res chain seq x y z
N MET A 1 -36.77 7.74 -16.69
CA MET A 1 -35.71 8.29 -15.80
C MET A 1 -35.58 7.36 -14.59
N ASN A 2 -34.80 6.29 -14.70
CA ASN A 2 -34.77 5.20 -13.72
C ASN A 2 -33.71 5.47 -12.64
N LYS A 3 -34.16 5.73 -11.40
CA LYS A 3 -33.31 5.83 -10.21
C LYS A 3 -32.75 4.46 -9.83
N LEU A 4 -31.56 4.13 -10.32
CA LEU A 4 -30.78 2.99 -9.82
C LEU A 4 -30.00 3.42 -8.59
N LEU A 5 -30.66 3.41 -7.43
CA LEU A 5 -29.98 3.46 -6.13
C LEU A 5 -29.21 2.15 -5.94
N VAL A 6 -27.95 2.12 -6.39
CA VAL A 6 -26.98 1.13 -5.92
C VAL A 6 -26.99 1.25 -4.41
N LYS A 7 -27.46 0.22 -3.72
CA LYS A 7 -27.46 0.14 -2.26
C LYS A 7 -25.99 0.04 -1.85
N LEU A 8 -25.31 1.19 -1.78
CA LEU A 8 -23.97 1.32 -1.21
C LEU A 8 -24.00 0.55 0.10
N ALA A 9 -23.07 -0.39 0.28
CA ALA A 9 -22.90 -1.04 1.56
C ALA A 9 -22.91 0.07 2.61
N LYS A 10 -23.87 0.02 3.54
CA LYS A 10 -24.08 1.06 4.54
C LYS A 10 -22.83 1.06 5.40
N GLN A 11 -21.80 1.78 4.96
CA GLN A 11 -20.56 1.95 5.67
C GLN A 11 -20.99 2.61 6.97
N ARG A 12 -20.92 1.86 8.07
CA ARG A 12 -21.23 2.41 9.38
C ARG A 12 -20.28 3.58 9.51
N ASN A 13 -20.83 4.79 9.57
CA ASN A 13 -20.05 6.02 9.64
C ASN A 13 -19.34 6.00 10.99
N THR A 14 -18.22 5.29 11.03
CA THR A 14 -17.45 5.04 12.22
C THR A 14 -16.69 6.33 12.42
N SER A 15 -16.85 6.92 13.61
CA SER A 15 -16.47 8.30 13.91
C SER A 15 -15.13 8.67 13.25
N PRO A 16 -15.05 9.81 12.52
CA PRO A 16 -13.84 10.26 11.83
C PRO A 16 -12.60 10.30 12.75
N HIS A 17 -12.80 10.49 14.04
CA HIS A 17 -11.74 10.48 15.05
C HIS A 17 -11.08 9.12 15.23
N ILE A 18 -11.84 8.02 15.15
CA ILE A 18 -11.29 6.65 15.23
C ILE A 18 -10.42 6.38 14.00
N GLY A 19 -10.87 6.80 12.83
CA GLY A 19 -10.08 6.73 11.59
C GLY A 19 -8.81 7.57 11.66
N ALA A 20 -8.89 8.78 12.21
CA ALA A 20 -7.73 9.67 12.37
C ALA A 20 -6.68 9.08 13.32
N VAL A 21 -7.10 8.55 14.49
CA VAL A 21 -6.20 7.90 15.44
C VAL A 21 -5.54 6.67 14.84
N LEU A 22 -6.30 5.83 14.13
CA LEU A 22 -5.76 4.64 13.46
C LEU A 22 -4.76 5.01 12.36
N ASN A 23 -5.00 6.11 11.64
CA ASN A 23 -4.10 6.61 10.61
C ASN A 23 -2.78 7.11 11.21
N VAL A 24 -2.84 7.89 12.30
CA VAL A 24 -1.64 8.35 13.02
C VAL A 24 -0.86 7.16 13.59
N TYR A 25 -1.54 6.18 14.17
CA TYR A 25 -0.91 4.95 14.67
C TYR A 25 -0.23 4.16 13.55
N SER A 26 -0.91 3.99 12.40
CA SER A 26 -0.37 3.27 11.24
C SER A 26 0.84 3.99 10.65
N ALA A 27 0.79 5.31 10.51
CA ALA A 27 1.90 6.12 10.06
C ALA A 27 3.10 6.06 11.03
N THR A 28 2.83 6.02 12.33
CA THR A 28 3.86 5.90 13.38
C THR A 28 4.50 4.51 13.38
N GLY A 29 3.72 3.46 13.12
CA GLY A 29 4.21 2.07 13.03
C GLY A 29 5.29 1.88 11.97
N ILE A 30 5.23 2.62 10.86
CA ILE A 30 6.25 2.59 9.80
C ILE A 30 7.60 3.10 10.32
N ILE A 31 7.61 4.08 11.23
CA ILE A 31 8.82 4.65 11.81
C ILE A 31 9.31 3.81 12.99
N TYR A 32 8.39 3.37 13.86
CA TYR A 32 8.74 2.62 15.07
C TYR A 32 9.21 1.19 14.80
N ALA A 33 8.69 0.52 13.77
CA ALA A 33 9.05 -0.88 13.51
C ALA A 33 10.54 -1.06 13.17
N PRO A 34 11.16 -0.27 12.26
CA PRO A 34 12.60 -0.35 12.01
C PRO A 34 13.44 0.03 13.25
N LEU A 35 13.03 1.05 14.00
CA LEU A 35 13.75 1.46 15.22
C LEU A 35 13.70 0.39 16.31
N THR A 36 12.55 -0.25 16.48
CA THR A 36 12.38 -1.36 17.42
C THR A 36 13.21 -2.57 17.00
N LEU A 37 13.26 -2.88 15.71
CA LEU A 37 14.10 -3.95 15.17
C LEU A 37 15.59 -3.69 15.48
N ILE A 38 16.07 -2.46 15.24
CA ILE A 38 17.45 -2.06 15.56
C ILE A 38 17.69 -2.17 17.06
N GLY A 39 16.77 -1.70 17.89
CA GLY A 39 16.88 -1.77 19.35
C GLY A 39 17.02 -3.20 19.85
N VAL A 40 16.10 -4.09 19.44
CA VAL A 40 16.11 -5.51 19.84
C VAL A 40 17.39 -6.21 19.38
N ALA A 41 17.80 -6.00 18.13
CA ALA A 41 19.01 -6.62 17.61
C ALA A 41 20.28 -6.12 18.31
N THR A 42 20.33 -4.82 18.67
CA THR A 42 21.42 -4.26 19.47
C THR A 42 21.48 -4.88 20.86
N THR A 43 20.32 -5.10 21.50
CA THR A 43 20.23 -5.78 22.80
C THR A 43 20.72 -7.23 22.71
N ILE A 44 20.29 -7.98 21.70
CA ILE A 44 20.72 -9.37 21.47
C ILE A 44 22.23 -9.43 21.22
N TYR A 45 22.75 -8.52 20.41
CA TYR A 45 24.18 -8.42 20.14
C TYR A 45 24.97 -8.11 21.42
N GLY A 46 24.54 -7.12 22.20
CA GLY A 46 25.22 -6.75 23.45
C GLY A 46 25.22 -7.85 24.50
N LEU A 47 24.12 -8.61 24.63
CA LEU A 47 23.98 -9.64 25.66
C LEU A 47 24.66 -10.96 25.32
N TRP A 48 24.64 -11.37 24.05
CA TRP A 48 25.09 -12.71 23.65
C TRP A 48 25.92 -12.72 22.37
N GLY A 49 25.57 -11.87 21.40
CA GLY A 49 26.19 -11.88 20.08
C GLY A 49 27.64 -11.39 20.07
N ALA A 50 27.99 -10.44 20.93
CA ALA A 50 29.29 -9.78 20.89
C ALA A 50 30.45 -10.73 21.22
N GLU A 51 30.30 -11.60 22.22
CA GLU A 51 31.34 -12.59 22.58
C GLU A 51 31.53 -13.64 21.48
N VAL A 52 30.43 -14.18 20.96
CA VAL A 52 30.46 -15.18 19.88
C VAL A 52 31.07 -14.59 18.61
N ILE A 53 30.62 -13.40 18.20
CA ILE A 53 31.09 -12.75 16.98
C ILE A 53 32.54 -12.33 17.13
N ARG A 54 32.96 -11.80 18.28
CA ARG A 54 34.37 -11.41 18.50
C ARG A 54 35.32 -12.59 18.57
N SER A 55 34.85 -13.78 18.95
CA SER A 55 35.66 -14.99 18.90
C SER A 55 36.07 -15.35 17.47
N TRP A 56 35.28 -14.98 16.46
CA TRP A 56 35.56 -15.27 15.05
C TRP A 56 36.07 -14.03 14.30
N PHE A 57 35.59 -12.86 14.68
CA PHE A 57 35.87 -11.55 14.10
C PHE A 57 36.14 -10.53 15.22
N PRO A 58 37.33 -10.54 15.84
CA PRO A 58 37.65 -9.68 16.98
C PRO A 58 37.63 -8.18 16.65
N TRP A 59 37.79 -7.82 15.38
CA TRP A 59 37.69 -6.46 14.87
C TRP A 59 36.23 -5.99 14.65
N PHE A 60 35.26 -6.89 14.78
CA PHE A 60 33.84 -6.56 14.62
C PHE A 60 33.32 -5.81 15.84
N THR A 61 32.99 -4.54 15.62
CA THR A 61 32.48 -3.64 16.66
C THR A 61 30.97 -3.42 16.52
N ILE A 62 30.37 -2.76 17.52
CA ILE A 62 28.94 -2.41 17.49
C ILE A 62 28.58 -1.51 16.29
N ILE A 63 29.53 -0.68 15.82
CA ILE A 63 29.34 0.16 14.63
C ILE A 63 29.14 -0.71 13.38
N HIS A 64 29.92 -1.79 13.25
CA HIS A 64 29.79 -2.74 12.14
C HIS A 64 28.43 -3.46 12.19
N MET A 65 27.96 -3.82 13.38
CA MET A 65 26.62 -4.40 13.57
C MET A 65 25.52 -3.43 13.13
N ILE A 66 25.56 -2.16 13.58
CA ILE A 66 24.58 -1.15 13.18
C ILE A 66 24.62 -0.94 11.66
N GLY A 67 25.81 -0.82 11.07
CA GLY A 67 25.99 -0.67 9.63
C GLY A 67 25.41 -1.86 8.84
N PHE A 68 25.64 -3.09 9.31
CA PHE A 68 25.08 -4.30 8.73
C PHE A 68 23.55 -4.33 8.81
N MET A 69 22.97 -3.90 9.92
CA MET A 69 21.52 -3.80 10.07
C MET A 69 20.90 -2.78 9.12
N VAL A 70 21.51 -1.60 8.98
CA VAL A 70 21.05 -0.58 8.02
C VAL A 70 21.09 -1.15 6.61
N LEU A 71 22.17 -1.86 6.24
CA LEU A 71 22.28 -2.52 4.94
C LEU A 71 21.15 -3.54 4.73
N LEU A 72 20.87 -4.39 5.72
CA LEU A 72 19.78 -5.37 5.65
C LEU A 72 18.42 -4.70 5.48
N ILE A 73 18.16 -3.60 6.19
CA ILE A 73 16.91 -2.84 6.05
C ILE A 73 16.81 -2.27 4.62
N LEU A 74 17.88 -1.71 4.07
CA LEU A 74 17.87 -1.18 2.70
C LEU A 74 17.59 -2.30 1.66
N ILE A 75 18.21 -3.47 1.83
CA ILE A 75 17.95 -4.63 0.96
C ILE A 75 16.48 -5.06 1.08
N ALA A 76 15.96 -5.15 2.30
CA ALA A 76 14.56 -5.47 2.54
C ALA A 76 13.61 -4.43 1.93
N MET A 77 13.95 -3.14 1.95
CA MET A 77 13.18 -2.08 1.29
C MET A 77 13.16 -2.25 -0.23
N ILE A 78 14.30 -2.58 -0.84
CA ILE A 78 14.36 -2.86 -2.29
C ILE A 78 13.47 -4.06 -2.63
N PHE A 79 13.56 -5.14 -1.85
CA PHE A 79 12.69 -6.31 -2.02
C PHE A 79 11.21 -5.94 -1.85
N PHE A 80 10.87 -5.17 -0.82
CA PHE A 80 9.52 -4.71 -0.56
C PHE A 80 8.97 -3.89 -1.73
N TYR A 81 9.76 -2.94 -2.23
CA TYR A 81 9.40 -2.10 -3.36
C TYR A 81 9.18 -2.92 -4.64
N LYS A 82 10.09 -3.85 -4.95
CA LYS A 82 10.05 -4.59 -6.21
C LYS A 82 9.01 -5.73 -6.22
N TYR A 83 8.76 -6.38 -5.10
CA TYR A 83 7.92 -7.58 -5.04
C TYR A 83 6.63 -7.37 -4.25
N VAL A 84 6.71 -6.76 -3.07
CA VAL A 84 5.55 -6.67 -2.17
C VAL A 84 4.55 -5.63 -2.67
N ILE A 85 5.00 -4.42 -3.03
CA ILE A 85 4.08 -3.36 -3.50
C ILE A 85 3.31 -3.80 -4.76
N PRO A 86 3.95 -4.33 -5.83
CA PRO A 86 3.20 -4.79 -7.00
C PRO A 86 2.24 -5.93 -6.68
N SER A 87 2.64 -6.86 -5.81
CA SER A 87 1.77 -7.95 -5.36
C SER A 87 0.54 -7.44 -4.60
N GLN A 88 0.71 -6.46 -3.71
CA GLN A 88 -0.39 -5.85 -2.96
C GLN A 88 -1.37 -5.12 -3.88
N ILE A 89 -0.86 -4.37 -4.87
CA ILE A 89 -1.68 -3.68 -5.86
C ILE A 89 -2.45 -4.70 -6.70
N ALA A 90 -1.78 -5.74 -7.22
CA ALA A 90 -2.41 -6.77 -8.02
C ALA A 90 -3.51 -7.51 -7.24
N PHE A 91 -3.24 -7.86 -5.98
CA PHE A 91 -4.22 -8.48 -5.09
C PHE A 91 -5.41 -7.56 -4.81
N SER A 92 -5.17 -6.29 -4.49
CA SER A 92 -6.21 -5.28 -4.28
C SER A 92 -7.08 -5.11 -5.54
N MET A 93 -6.47 -5.05 -6.72
CA MET A 93 -7.22 -5.02 -7.98
C MET A 93 -8.07 -6.26 -8.15
N GLN A 94 -7.51 -7.46 -7.96
CA GLN A 94 -8.27 -8.71 -8.05
C GLN A 94 -9.45 -8.74 -7.07
N GLN A 95 -9.26 -8.31 -5.82
CA GLN A 95 -10.35 -8.21 -4.84
C GLN A 95 -11.41 -7.20 -5.27
N ASN A 96 -10.99 -6.04 -5.78
CA ASN A 96 -11.88 -4.99 -6.27
C ASN A 96 -12.71 -5.41 -7.49
N TYR A 97 -12.19 -6.26 -8.36
CA TYR A 97 -12.92 -6.80 -9.51
C TYR A 97 -13.73 -8.05 -9.18
N LYS A 98 -13.28 -8.88 -8.23
CA LYS A 98 -13.93 -10.15 -7.86
C LYS A 98 -15.11 -9.95 -6.92
N HIS A 99 -15.02 -9.00 -5.99
CA HIS A 99 -16.17 -8.54 -5.20
C HIS A 99 -16.88 -7.44 -5.98
N ARG A 100 -18.22 -7.40 -5.97
CA ARG A 100 -19.04 -6.41 -6.69
C ARG A 100 -18.79 -4.98 -6.18
N ASN A 101 -17.61 -4.42 -6.46
CA ASN A 101 -17.21 -3.12 -5.98
C ASN A 101 -18.10 -2.08 -6.70
N PRO A 102 -18.91 -1.31 -5.95
CA PRO A 102 -19.79 -0.30 -6.54
C PRO A 102 -19.00 0.74 -7.35
N LEU A 103 -17.75 1.05 -6.96
CA LEU A 103 -16.89 1.98 -7.69
C LEU A 103 -16.57 1.50 -9.11
N VAL A 104 -16.27 0.20 -9.28
CA VAL A 104 -15.99 -0.38 -10.60
C VAL A 104 -17.25 -0.39 -11.47
N ALA A 105 -18.41 -0.64 -10.87
CA ALA A 105 -19.69 -0.61 -11.58
C ALA A 105 -20.05 0.81 -12.04
N ASP A 106 -19.82 1.82 -11.20
CA ASP A 106 -20.08 3.22 -11.54
C ASP A 106 -19.08 3.74 -12.59
N MET A 107 -17.82 3.33 -12.51
CA MET A 107 -16.81 3.66 -13.52
C MET A 107 -17.14 3.07 -14.90
N LYS A 108 -17.63 1.81 -14.95
CA LYS A 108 -18.10 1.18 -16.19
C LYS A 108 -19.33 1.90 -16.78
N LYS A 109 -20.24 2.40 -15.94
CA LYS A 109 -21.38 3.21 -16.39
C LYS A 109 -20.93 4.54 -16.95
N ALA A 110 -19.98 5.21 -16.28
CA ALA A 110 -19.41 6.47 -16.76
C ALA A 110 -18.74 6.31 -18.13
N LEU A 111 -17.97 5.24 -18.34
CA LEU A 111 -17.36 4.92 -19.63
C LEU A 111 -18.41 4.71 -20.74
N LYS A 112 -19.48 3.95 -20.46
CA LYS A 112 -20.59 3.77 -21.41
C LYS A 112 -21.30 5.08 -21.77
N LEU A 113 -21.46 5.98 -20.80
CA LEU A 113 -22.06 7.29 -21.04
C LEU A 113 -21.16 8.14 -21.94
N LEU A 114 -19.84 8.14 -21.71
CA LEU A 114 -18.88 8.83 -22.57
C LEU A 114 -18.89 8.29 -24.00
N GLU A 115 -18.87 6.97 -24.18
CA GLU A 115 -18.97 6.33 -25.50
C GLU A 115 -20.27 6.69 -26.22
N SER A 116 -21.39 6.77 -25.49
CA SER A 116 -22.67 7.19 -26.05
C SER A 116 -22.72 8.68 -26.43
N ILE A 117 -21.98 9.54 -25.72
CA ILE A 117 -21.86 10.96 -26.04
C ILE A 117 -21.00 11.12 -27.29
N ASP A 118 -19.85 10.45 -27.34
CA ASP A 118 -18.93 10.47 -28.48
C ASP A 118 -19.63 10.07 -29.78
N LYS A 119 -20.41 8.97 -29.73
CA LYS A 119 -21.19 8.50 -30.87
C LYS A 119 -22.28 9.49 -31.32
N ARG A 120 -22.91 10.20 -30.38
CA ARG A 120 -23.89 11.25 -30.70
C ARG A 120 -23.23 12.50 -31.27
N VAL A 121 -22.03 12.84 -30.82
CA VAL A 121 -21.24 13.95 -31.37
C VAL A 121 -20.81 13.61 -32.80
N SER A 122 -20.31 12.40 -33.07
CA SER A 122 -19.93 11.99 -34.43
C SER A 122 -21.13 12.00 -35.40
N GLU A 123 -22.31 11.53 -34.96
CA GLU A 123 -23.54 11.57 -35.75
C GLU A 123 -24.01 13.01 -36.06
N LEU A 124 -23.73 13.97 -35.17
CA LEU A 124 -24.04 15.39 -35.37
C LEU A 124 -23.01 16.09 -36.27
N GLU A 125 -21.74 15.73 -36.19
CA GLU A 125 -20.69 16.23 -37.09
C GLU A 125 -20.90 15.76 -38.53
N ASP A 126 -21.30 14.49 -38.73
CA ASP A 126 -21.61 13.94 -40.05
C ASP A 126 -22.87 14.56 -40.66
N ASN A 127 -23.89 14.88 -39.86
CA ASN A 127 -25.10 15.57 -40.33
C ASN A 127 -24.87 17.04 -40.71
N LYS A 128 -23.83 17.70 -40.17
CA LYS A 128 -23.47 19.08 -40.53
C LYS A 128 -22.67 19.19 -41.84
N LYS A 129 -22.15 18.07 -42.36
CA LYS A 129 -21.39 18.02 -43.62
C LYS A 129 -22.27 17.71 -44.85
N LYS A 130 -23.55 17.43 -44.67
CA LYS A 130 -24.57 17.39 -45.73
C LYS A 130 -25.28 18.74 -45.84
#